data_AF-A0A9D6CQS0-F1
#
_entry.id   AF-A0A9D6CQS0-F1
#
_cell.length_a   1.000
_cell.length_b   1.000
_cell.length_c   1.000
_cell.angle_alpha   90.00
_cell.angle_beta   90.00
_cell.angle_gamma   90.00
#
_symmetry.space_group_name_H-M   'P 1'
#
loop_
_entity.id
_entity.type
_entity.pdbx_description
1 polymer ?
#
loop_
_entity_poly.entity_id
_entity_poly.type
_entity_poly.pdbx_seq_one_letter_code
_entity_poly.pdbx_strand_id
1 'polypeptide(L)'
;MGLEALQRELAARATGRPAAGENPGLPPADQLESFAAALVRKRAREVRELLPRTARLLGERFDGLFGEYAEGRPTEGPQRHRRDAVAFAASLRERGQAAGETARYEASWLEMGLGRRVLLRKFPAGAIEDGADGYVVVLWWRGLRGRVRALHWPPKRPASRSL
;
A
#
# COMPACT_ATOMS: atom_id res chain seq x y z
N MET A 1 51.99 -26.01 -9.18
CA MET A 1 50.77 -25.66 -8.41
C MET A 1 51.09 -25.85 -6.93
N GLY A 2 51.14 -24.78 -6.15
CA GLY A 2 51.55 -24.85 -4.74
C GLY A 2 50.43 -25.34 -3.84
N LEU A 3 50.78 -26.14 -2.81
CA LEU A 3 49.85 -26.68 -1.81
C LEU A 3 48.89 -25.62 -1.23
N GLU A 4 49.39 -24.40 -1.07
CA GLU A 4 48.66 -23.18 -0.67
C GLU A 4 47.43 -22.87 -1.54
N ALA A 5 47.54 -23.04 -2.86
CA ALA A 5 46.44 -22.77 -3.79
C ALA A 5 45.38 -23.88 -3.72
N LEU A 6 45.82 -25.13 -3.56
CA LEU A 6 44.95 -26.28 -3.40
C LEU A 6 44.22 -26.26 -2.04
N GLN A 7 44.89 -25.84 -0.98
CA GLN A 7 44.30 -25.67 0.36
C GLN A 7 43.25 -24.56 0.38
N ARG A 8 43.49 -23.44 -0.31
CA ARG A 8 42.50 -22.36 -0.47
C ARG A 8 41.27 -22.82 -1.26
N GLU A 9 41.47 -23.60 -2.33
CA GLU A 9 40.37 -24.10 -3.14
C GLU A 9 39.51 -25.14 -2.40
N LEU A 10 40.15 -26.02 -1.61
CA LEU A 10 39.43 -26.99 -0.78
C LEU A 10 38.68 -26.32 0.39
N ALA A 11 39.24 -25.27 1.01
CA ALA A 11 38.57 -24.50 2.05
C ALA A 11 37.34 -23.71 1.53
N ALA A 12 37.41 -23.22 0.29
CA ALA A 12 36.29 -22.55 -0.38
C ALA A 12 35.14 -23.52 -0.68
N ARG A 13 35.45 -24.75 -1.10
CA ARG A 13 34.44 -25.80 -1.35
C ARG A 13 33.81 -26.34 -0.05
N ALA A 14 34.58 -26.43 1.03
CA ALA A 14 34.11 -26.93 2.33
C ALA A 14 33.13 -25.99 3.07
N THR A 15 33.11 -24.69 2.72
CA THR A 15 32.27 -23.69 3.40
C THR A 15 30.94 -23.40 2.70
N GLY A 16 30.63 -24.05 1.58
CA GLY A 16 29.38 -23.85 0.85
C GLY A 16 29.13 -22.39 0.44
N ARG A 17 30.19 -21.58 0.35
CA ARG A 17 30.08 -20.16 -0.01
C ARG A 17 29.87 -20.08 -1.52
N PRO A 18 28.69 -19.61 -2.00
CA PRO A 18 28.51 -19.41 -3.43
C PRO A 18 29.56 -18.41 -3.93
N ALA A 19 30.05 -18.66 -5.14
CA ALA A 19 30.96 -17.75 -5.83
C ALA A 19 30.37 -16.33 -5.79
N ALA A 20 31.22 -15.33 -5.56
CA ALA A 20 30.82 -13.93 -5.51
C ALA A 20 30.04 -13.56 -6.78
N GLY A 21 28.72 -13.53 -6.69
CA GLY A 21 27.79 -13.39 -7.83
C GLY A 21 26.43 -14.04 -7.58
N GLU A 22 26.38 -15.13 -6.83
CA GLU A 22 25.11 -15.79 -6.48
C GLU A 22 24.64 -15.33 -5.09
N ASN A 23 23.66 -14.44 -5.07
CA ASN A 23 22.90 -14.13 -3.87
C ASN A 23 21.74 -15.14 -3.79
N PRO A 24 21.79 -16.15 -2.89
CA PRO A 24 20.91 -17.33 -2.93
C PRO A 24 19.42 -17.04 -2.67
N GLY A 25 19.05 -15.78 -2.44
CA GLY A 25 17.66 -15.33 -2.33
C GLY A 25 17.13 -14.54 -3.53
N LEU A 26 17.96 -14.21 -4.52
CA LEU A 26 17.55 -13.49 -5.73
C LEU A 26 17.42 -14.47 -6.91
N PRO A 27 16.41 -14.31 -7.77
CA PRO A 27 16.32 -15.09 -8.99
C PRO A 27 17.50 -14.79 -9.92
N PRO A 28 17.81 -15.70 -10.87
CA PRO A 28 18.85 -15.46 -11.84
C PRO A 28 18.53 -14.20 -12.69
N ALA A 29 19.56 -13.57 -13.26
CA ALA A 29 19.46 -12.23 -13.85
C ALA A 29 18.40 -12.12 -14.97
N ASP A 30 18.20 -13.20 -15.74
CA ASP A 30 17.18 -13.33 -16.79
C ASP A 30 15.74 -13.38 -16.23
N GLN A 31 15.57 -13.68 -14.95
CA GLN A 31 14.28 -13.76 -14.27
C GLN A 31 14.02 -12.57 -13.31
N LEU A 32 15.00 -11.69 -13.13
CA LEU A 32 14.93 -10.60 -12.17
C LEU A 32 13.77 -9.63 -12.46
N GLU A 33 13.55 -9.29 -13.73
CA GLU A 33 12.45 -8.41 -14.13
C GLU A 33 11.09 -9.03 -13.88
N SER A 34 10.93 -10.32 -14.22
CA SER A 34 9.70 -11.07 -13.98
C SER A 34 9.37 -11.16 -12.48
N PHE A 35 10.40 -11.35 -11.65
CA PHE A 35 10.27 -11.39 -10.21
C PHE A 35 9.90 -10.02 -9.63
N ALA A 36 10.56 -8.95 -10.08
CA ALA A 36 10.22 -7.58 -9.69
C ALA A 36 8.77 -7.25 -10.04
N ALA A 37 8.32 -7.60 -11.25
CA ALA A 37 6.94 -7.43 -11.68
C ALA A 37 5.95 -8.22 -10.81
N ALA A 38 6.31 -9.44 -10.41
CA ALA A 38 5.49 -10.25 -9.49
C ALA A 38 5.36 -9.61 -8.11
N LEU A 39 6.43 -9.01 -7.57
CA LEU A 39 6.41 -8.28 -6.30
C LEU A 39 5.51 -7.04 -6.38
N VAL A 40 5.58 -6.28 -7.49
CA VAL A 40 4.69 -5.13 -7.71
C VAL A 40 3.23 -5.58 -7.76
N ARG A 41 2.91 -6.64 -8.50
CA ARG A 41 1.55 -7.20 -8.54
C ARG A 41 1.05 -7.65 -7.16
N LYS A 42 1.92 -8.27 -6.36
CA LYS A 42 1.59 -8.67 -4.98
C LYS A 42 1.24 -7.46 -4.12
N ARG A 43 2.09 -6.42 -4.15
CA ARG A 43 1.85 -5.16 -3.43
C ARG A 43 0.54 -4.51 -3.87
N ALA A 44 0.29 -4.44 -5.18
CA ALA A 44 -0.95 -3.90 -5.73
C ALA A 44 -2.19 -4.63 -5.19
N ARG A 45 -2.14 -5.98 -5.11
CA ARG A 45 -3.23 -6.78 -4.54
C ARG A 45 -3.48 -6.45 -3.07
N GLU A 46 -2.43 -6.36 -2.27
CA GLU A 46 -2.54 -6.00 -0.84
C GLU A 46 -3.11 -4.59 -0.64
N VAL A 47 -2.70 -3.62 -1.48
CA VAL A 47 -3.22 -2.24 -1.43
C VAL A 47 -4.69 -2.18 -1.90
N ARG A 48 -5.06 -2.99 -2.90
CA ARG A 48 -6.45 -3.13 -3.38
C ARG A 48 -7.39 -3.61 -2.26
N GLU A 49 -6.95 -4.53 -1.43
CA GLU A 49 -7.71 -5.01 -0.26
C GLU A 49 -7.89 -3.93 0.81
N LEU A 50 -6.92 -3.01 0.94
CA LEU A 50 -6.95 -1.91 1.92
C LEU A 50 -7.75 -0.69 1.43
N LEU A 51 -7.89 -0.52 0.11
CA LEU A 51 -8.58 0.60 -0.53
C LEU A 51 -9.68 0.09 -1.50
N PRO A 52 -10.67 -0.67 -0.99
CA PRO A 52 -11.61 -1.42 -1.84
C PRO A 52 -12.48 -0.52 -2.73
N ARG A 53 -12.98 0.62 -2.23
CA ARG A 53 -13.80 1.52 -3.03
C ARG A 53 -12.96 2.29 -4.04
N THR A 54 -11.77 2.70 -3.67
CA THR A 54 -10.79 3.29 -4.60
C THR A 54 -10.47 2.33 -5.73
N ALA A 55 -10.21 1.06 -5.42
CA ALA A 55 -9.97 0.03 -6.42
C ALA A 55 -11.17 -0.16 -7.35
N ARG A 56 -12.38 -0.18 -6.81
CA ARG A 56 -13.61 -0.25 -7.61
C ARG A 56 -13.76 0.95 -8.54
N LEU A 57 -13.46 2.17 -8.07
CA LEU A 57 -13.55 3.39 -8.88
C LEU A 57 -12.49 3.48 -9.98
N LEU A 58 -11.28 2.98 -9.72
CA LEU A 58 -10.20 2.98 -10.71
C LEU A 58 -10.31 1.82 -11.71
N GLY A 59 -10.96 0.71 -11.32
CA GLY A 59 -11.15 -0.46 -12.17
C GLY A 59 -9.82 -1.01 -12.69
N GLU A 60 -9.76 -1.25 -14.00
CA GLU A 60 -8.57 -1.78 -14.69
C GLU A 60 -7.36 -0.84 -14.61
N ARG A 61 -7.58 0.47 -14.42
CA ARG A 61 -6.48 1.46 -14.30
C ARG A 61 -5.73 1.35 -12.98
N PHE A 62 -6.26 0.62 -11.99
CA PHE A 62 -5.66 0.53 -10.67
C PHE A 62 -4.23 -0.03 -10.72
N ASP A 63 -4.02 -1.16 -11.40
CA ASP A 63 -2.72 -1.83 -11.41
C ASP A 63 -1.67 -1.01 -12.17
N GLY A 64 -2.06 -0.35 -13.26
CA GLY A 64 -1.17 0.57 -14.00
C GLY A 64 -0.75 1.77 -13.15
N LEU A 65 -1.71 2.46 -12.51
CA LEU A 65 -1.42 3.59 -11.63
C LEU A 65 -0.58 3.18 -10.41
N PHE A 66 -0.81 1.97 -9.87
CA PHE A 66 0.01 1.44 -8.79
C PHE A 66 1.42 1.10 -9.26
N GLY A 67 1.57 0.52 -10.45
CA GLY A 67 2.87 0.23 -11.06
C GLY A 67 3.73 1.49 -11.20
N GLU A 68 3.17 2.54 -11.79
CA GLU A 68 3.82 3.86 -11.90
C GLU A 68 4.16 4.47 -10.53
N TYR A 69 3.32 4.23 -9.53
CA TYR A 69 3.61 4.66 -8.16
C TYR A 69 4.75 3.83 -7.54
N ALA A 70 4.81 2.53 -7.80
CA ALA A 70 5.76 1.62 -7.17
C ALA A 70 7.17 1.68 -7.79
N GLU A 71 7.29 2.26 -8.99
CA GLU A 71 8.55 2.42 -9.71
C GLU A 71 9.58 3.19 -8.86
N GLY A 72 10.75 2.58 -8.63
CA GLY A 72 11.80 3.15 -7.80
C GLY A 72 11.48 3.29 -6.31
N ARG A 73 10.35 2.73 -5.82
CA ARG A 73 9.90 2.87 -4.42
C ARG A 73 9.92 1.51 -3.69
N PRO A 74 11.02 1.15 -3.01
CA PRO A 74 11.07 -0.03 -2.17
C PRO A 74 10.16 0.13 -0.94
N THR A 75 9.58 -0.99 -0.48
CA THR A 75 8.77 -1.00 0.75
C THR A 75 9.61 -1.38 1.95
N GLU A 76 9.53 -0.61 3.03
CA GLU A 76 10.35 -0.84 4.22
C GLU A 76 9.55 -0.96 5.52
N GLY A 77 10.03 -1.86 6.38
CA GLY A 77 9.62 -1.98 7.77
C GLY A 77 8.29 -2.70 8.03
N PRO A 78 7.90 -2.76 9.31
CA PRO A 78 6.61 -3.34 9.72
C PRO A 78 5.45 -2.49 9.21
N GLN A 79 4.31 -3.13 8.95
CA GLN A 79 3.10 -2.49 8.39
C GLN A 79 3.31 -1.83 7.02
N ARG A 80 4.34 -2.27 6.26
CA ARG A 80 4.64 -1.76 4.92
C ARG A 80 3.42 -1.61 4.01
N HIS A 81 2.53 -2.61 3.97
CA HIS A 81 1.34 -2.59 3.10
C HIS A 81 0.38 -1.44 3.43
N ARG A 82 0.23 -1.10 4.72
CA ARG A 82 -0.59 0.04 5.14
C ARG A 82 0.07 1.37 4.79
N ARG A 83 1.38 1.47 4.98
CA ARG A 83 2.16 2.67 4.59
C ARG A 83 2.10 2.88 3.08
N ASP A 84 2.24 1.80 2.31
CA ASP A 84 2.17 1.79 0.85
C ASP A 84 0.78 2.24 0.37
N ALA A 85 -0.30 1.74 0.98
CA ALA A 85 -1.65 2.19 0.69
C ALA A 85 -1.89 3.68 1.00
N VAL A 86 -1.38 4.18 2.13
CA VAL A 86 -1.48 5.61 2.49
C VAL A 86 -0.70 6.48 1.51
N ALA A 87 0.52 6.08 1.14
CA ALA A 87 1.36 6.80 0.19
C ALA A 87 0.77 6.77 -1.23
N PHE A 88 0.24 5.63 -1.66
CA PHE A 88 -0.45 5.50 -2.94
C PHE A 88 -1.70 6.40 -2.99
N ALA A 89 -2.50 6.42 -1.92
CA ALA A 89 -3.67 7.30 -1.83
C ALA A 89 -3.29 8.79 -1.93
N ALA A 90 -2.16 9.20 -1.33
CA ALA A 90 -1.64 10.56 -1.49
C ALA A 90 -1.24 10.85 -2.95
N SER A 91 -0.50 9.94 -3.59
CA SER A 91 -0.09 10.04 -5.00
C SER A 91 -1.30 10.16 -5.94
N LEU A 92 -2.39 9.42 -5.72
CA LEU A 92 -3.61 9.55 -6.52
C LEU A 92 -4.22 10.96 -6.43
N ARG A 93 -4.20 11.57 -5.24
CA ARG A 93 -4.71 12.93 -5.05
C ARG A 93 -3.82 13.97 -5.71
N GLU A 94 -2.51 13.85 -5.56
CA GLU A 94 -1.54 14.75 -6.18
C GLU A 94 -1.62 14.73 -7.71
N ARG A 95 -1.88 13.54 -8.29
CA ARG A 95 -2.10 13.34 -9.72
C ARG A 95 -3.51 13.72 -10.20
N GLY A 96 -4.34 14.32 -9.35
CA GLY A 96 -5.70 14.75 -9.70
C GLY A 96 -6.63 13.62 -10.13
N GLN A 97 -6.37 12.36 -9.72
CA GLN A 97 -7.24 11.25 -10.09
C GLN A 97 -8.61 11.40 -9.44
N ALA A 98 -9.68 11.06 -10.17
CA ALA A 98 -11.05 11.15 -9.67
C ALA A 98 -11.27 10.36 -8.36
N ALA A 99 -10.57 9.24 -8.19
CA ALA A 99 -10.64 8.43 -6.97
C ALA A 99 -9.76 8.97 -5.82
N GLY A 100 -9.01 10.06 -5.99
CA GLY A 100 -8.03 10.54 -5.01
C GLY A 100 -8.63 10.95 -3.67
N GLU A 101 -9.81 11.58 -3.67
CA GLU A 101 -10.52 11.93 -2.43
C GLU A 101 -11.08 10.68 -1.72
N THR A 102 -11.58 9.70 -2.49
CA THR A 102 -12.01 8.40 -1.97
C THR A 102 -10.84 7.65 -1.34
N ALA A 103 -9.69 7.64 -2.02
CA ALA A 103 -8.46 7.03 -1.52
C ALA A 103 -8.01 7.68 -0.21
N ARG A 104 -8.07 9.03 -0.13
CA ARG A 104 -7.75 9.76 1.11
C ARG A 104 -8.69 9.37 2.25
N TYR A 105 -9.98 9.18 1.96
CA TYR A 105 -10.95 8.77 2.97
C TYR A 105 -10.62 7.36 3.51
N GLU A 106 -10.43 6.37 2.62
CA GLU A 106 -10.08 5.00 3.03
C GLU A 106 -8.74 4.93 3.77
N ALA A 107 -7.72 5.64 3.28
CA ALA A 107 -6.40 5.73 3.91
C ALA A 107 -6.44 6.35 5.32
N SER A 108 -7.46 7.15 5.66
CA SER A 108 -7.58 7.76 6.99
C SER A 108 -7.72 6.71 8.09
N TRP A 109 -8.38 5.57 7.82
CA TRP A 109 -8.44 4.44 8.75
C TRP A 109 -7.07 3.77 8.96
N LEU A 110 -6.28 3.66 7.89
CA LEU A 110 -4.94 3.08 7.93
C LEU A 110 -4.00 3.96 8.75
N GLU A 111 -4.08 5.28 8.60
CA GLU A 111 -3.31 6.24 9.39
C GLU A 111 -3.58 6.14 10.90
N MET A 112 -4.84 5.87 11.29
CA MET A 112 -5.18 5.59 12.69
C MET A 112 -4.52 4.31 13.20
N GLY A 113 -4.42 3.27 12.36
CA GLY A 113 -3.70 2.03 12.65
C GLY A 113 -2.18 2.19 12.71
N LEU A 114 -1.62 3.16 11.98
CA LEU A 114 -0.18 3.44 11.92
C LEU A 114 0.34 4.30 13.08
N GLY A 115 -0.53 4.79 13.95
CA GLY A 115 -0.13 5.47 15.17
C GLY A 115 -0.93 6.71 15.52
N ARG A 116 -1.71 7.27 14.59
CA ARG A 116 -2.54 8.45 14.90
C ARG A 116 -3.55 8.12 16.02
N ARG A 117 -3.69 9.06 16.96
CA ARG A 117 -4.66 8.96 18.07
C ARG A 117 -5.98 9.65 17.75
N VAL A 118 -5.92 10.76 17.03
CA VAL A 118 -7.06 11.56 16.57
C VAL A 118 -6.77 12.06 15.16
N LEU A 119 -7.79 12.08 14.31
CA LEU A 119 -7.71 12.65 12.97
C LEU A 119 -9.04 13.33 12.65
N LEU A 120 -9.01 14.58 12.22
CA LEU A 120 -10.18 15.32 11.75
C LEU A 120 -9.91 15.76 10.31
N ARG A 121 -10.81 15.42 9.38
CA ARG A 121 -10.69 15.82 7.98
C ARG A 121 -12.04 16.10 7.35
N LYS A 122 -12.04 17.01 6.39
CA LYS A 122 -13.17 17.31 5.51
C LYS A 122 -13.01 16.53 4.20
N PHE A 123 -14.10 16.03 3.63
CA PHE A 123 -14.13 15.33 2.34
C PHE A 123 -15.34 15.80 1.54
N PRO A 124 -15.27 15.82 0.20
CA PRO A 124 -16.49 15.87 -0.59
C PRO A 124 -17.35 14.64 -0.29
N ALA A 125 -18.66 14.80 -0.16
CA ALA A 125 -19.56 13.70 0.21
C ALA A 125 -19.50 12.54 -0.80
N GLY A 126 -19.34 12.86 -2.09
CA GLY A 126 -19.10 11.91 -3.18
C GLY A 126 -17.93 10.95 -2.94
N ALA A 127 -16.90 11.38 -2.21
CA ALA A 127 -15.76 10.54 -1.85
C ALA A 127 -16.07 9.50 -0.78
N ILE A 128 -17.25 9.55 -0.14
CA ILE A 128 -17.71 8.61 0.90
C ILE A 128 -18.92 7.80 0.41
N GLU A 129 -19.77 8.41 -0.42
CA GLU A 129 -20.99 7.81 -0.93
C GLU A 129 -21.25 8.27 -2.37
N ASP A 130 -21.55 7.33 -3.27
CA ASP A 130 -21.71 7.63 -4.69
C ASP A 130 -22.95 8.54 -4.89
N GLY A 131 -22.79 9.62 -5.68
CA GLY A 131 -23.87 10.58 -5.96
C GLY A 131 -24.21 11.55 -4.82
N ALA A 132 -23.44 11.56 -3.72
CA ALA A 132 -23.67 12.51 -2.63
C ALA A 132 -23.00 13.87 -2.89
N ASP A 133 -23.76 14.94 -2.72
CA ASP A 133 -23.28 16.32 -2.86
C ASP A 133 -22.88 16.97 -1.53
N GLY A 134 -22.02 17.99 -1.62
CA GLY A 134 -21.55 18.76 -0.48
C GLY A 134 -20.32 18.15 0.20
N TYR A 135 -20.19 18.39 1.50
CA TYR A 135 -19.01 18.00 2.26
C TYR A 135 -19.38 17.30 3.56
N VAL A 136 -18.54 16.35 3.95
CA VAL A 136 -18.60 15.64 5.22
C VAL A 136 -17.30 15.87 5.98
N VAL A 137 -17.42 16.23 7.25
CA VAL A 137 -16.32 16.25 8.20
C VAL A 137 -16.34 14.93 8.96
N VAL A 138 -15.20 14.27 9.05
CA VAL A 138 -15.07 13.00 9.76
C VAL A 138 -14.01 13.15 10.84
N LEU A 139 -14.40 12.82 12.06
CA LEU A 139 -13.53 12.73 13.24
C LEU A 139 -13.26 11.26 13.54
N TRP A 140 -12.02 10.83 13.39
CA TRP A 140 -11.55 9.55 13.87
C TRP A 140 -10.82 9.71 15.20
N TRP A 141 -11.01 8.74 16.10
CA TRP A 141 -10.22 8.64 17.32
C TRP A 141 -9.96 7.19 17.68
N ARG A 142 -8.83 6.94 18.34
CA ARG A 142 -8.44 5.63 18.84
C ARG A 142 -8.51 5.65 20.36
N GLY A 143 -9.47 4.92 20.92
CA GLY A 143 -9.63 4.81 22.37
C GLY A 143 -8.50 4.01 23.03
N LEU A 144 -8.44 4.04 24.36
CA LEU A 144 -7.39 3.36 25.16
C LEU A 144 -7.31 1.83 24.90
N ARG A 145 -8.42 1.20 24.49
CA ARG A 145 -8.47 -0.22 24.11
C ARG A 145 -8.05 -0.49 22.66
N GLY A 146 -7.39 0.47 21.98
CA GLY A 146 -6.92 0.34 20.61
C GLY A 146 -8.00 0.38 19.51
N ARG A 147 -9.30 0.35 19.89
CA ARG A 147 -10.42 0.46 18.94
C ARG A 147 -10.47 1.85 18.30
N VAL A 148 -10.45 1.88 16.97
CA VAL A 148 -10.67 3.09 16.17
C VAL A 148 -12.18 3.29 15.99
N ARG A 149 -12.64 4.52 16.16
CA ARG A 149 -14.01 4.96 15.92
C ARG A 149 -13.99 6.15 14.99
N ALA A 150 -15.09 6.36 14.28
CA ALA A 150 -15.30 7.53 13.44
C ALA A 150 -16.68 8.13 13.69
N LEU A 151 -16.77 9.45 13.60
CA LEU A 151 -18.00 10.22 13.63
C LEU A 151 -18.06 11.07 12.36
N HIS A 152 -19.14 10.94 11.60
CA HIS A 152 -19.39 11.69 10.37
C HIS A 152 -20.37 12.83 10.63
N TRP A 153 -20.05 14.01 10.10
CA TRP A 153 -20.88 15.21 10.19
C TRP A 153 -21.05 15.88 8.82
N PRO A 154 -22.27 16.15 8.33
CA PRO A 154 -23.54 15.80 8.95
C PRO A 154 -23.70 14.27 9.06
N PRO A 155 -24.47 13.78 10.05
CA PRO A 155 -24.75 12.35 10.15
C PRO A 155 -25.45 11.89 8.87
N LYS A 156 -25.14 10.66 8.41
CA LYS A 156 -25.78 10.07 7.23
C LYS A 156 -27.30 10.19 7.37
N ARG A 157 -27.96 10.83 6.39
CA ARG A 157 -29.43 10.84 6.36
C ARG A 157 -29.87 9.37 6.21
N PRO A 158 -30.80 8.87 7.05
CA PRO A 158 -31.36 7.54 6.81
C PRO A 158 -31.94 7.54 5.40
N ALA A 159 -31.62 6.51 4.60
CA ALA A 159 -32.23 6.34 3.30
C ALA A 159 -33.74 6.45 3.49
N SER A 160 -34.36 7.46 2.88
CA SER A 160 -35.80 7.61 2.88
C SER A 160 -36.35 6.31 2.32
N ARG A 161 -36.97 5.50 3.19
CA ARG A 161 -37.79 4.37 2.73
C ARG A 161 -38.90 4.98 1.91
N SER A 162 -38.81 4.87 0.59
CA SER A 162 -39.95 5.06 -0.29
C SER A 162 -40.99 4.04 0.14
N LEU A 163 -42.11 4.52 0.67
CA LEU A 163 -43.34 3.76 0.85
C LEU A 163 -44.02 3.59 -0.51
#